data_AF-A0A927SL30-F1
#
_entry.id   AF-A0A927SL30-F1
#
_cell.length_a   1.000
_cell.length_b   1.000
_cell.length_c   1.000
_cell.angle_alpha   90.00
_cell.angle_beta   90.00
_cell.angle_gamma   90.00
#
_symmetry.space_group_name_H-M   'P 1'
#
loop_
_entity.id
_entity.type
_entity.pdbx_description
1 polymer ?
#
loop_
_entity_poly.entity_id
_entity_poly.type
_entity_poly.pdbx_seq_one_letter_code
_entity_poly.pdbx_strand_id
1 'polypeptide(L)'
;MNWDDDFMCLTSSHFSEMRLLIEGAILIFEEDTGPLFRLARDAEQHEAMSAMNDIGTALYEFRQHVKKLQEAHRKEEQRQRGSQIPDNYNEN
;
A
#
# COMPACT_ATOMS: atom_id res chain seq x y z
N MET A 1 -17.17 24.23 0.06
CA MET A 1 -16.22 23.18 0.48
C MET A 1 -16.94 21.86 0.28
N ASN A 2 -16.48 21.05 -0.68
CA ASN A 2 -17.08 19.74 -0.97
C ASN A 2 -16.28 18.70 -0.18
N TRP A 3 -16.87 18.22 0.92
CA TRP A 3 -16.24 17.29 1.84
C TRP A 3 -15.82 15.97 1.18
N ASP A 4 -16.55 15.54 0.15
CA ASP A 4 -16.24 14.31 -0.58
C ASP A 4 -14.99 14.48 -1.45
N ASP A 5 -14.85 15.62 -2.14
CA ASP A 5 -13.67 15.93 -2.95
C ASP A 5 -12.42 16.11 -2.07
N ASP A 6 -12.57 16.78 -0.92
CA ASP A 6 -11.47 16.97 0.04
C ASP A 6 -11.03 15.64 0.66
N PHE A 7 -11.98 14.76 1.01
CA PHE A 7 -11.69 13.41 1.50
C PHE A 7 -10.98 12.56 0.44
N MET A 8 -11.45 12.59 -0.81
CA MET A 8 -10.85 11.82 -1.90
C MET A 8 -9.43 12.30 -2.23
N CYS A 9 -9.19 13.61 -2.23
CA CYS A 9 -7.86 14.18 -2.44
C CYS A 9 -6.89 13.80 -1.31
N LEU A 10 -7.32 13.95 -0.05
CA LEU A 10 -6.54 13.61 1.13
C LEU A 10 -6.16 12.11 1.13
N THR A 11 -7.14 11.24 0.89
CA THR A 11 -6.92 9.78 0.87
C THR A 11 -6.01 9.33 -0.27
N SER A 12 -6.09 9.95 -1.45
CA SER A 12 -5.19 9.68 -2.59
C SER A 12 -3.71 9.91 -2.23
N SER A 13 -3.43 11.05 -1.58
CA SER A 13 -2.08 11.41 -1.16
C SER A 13 -1.53 10.44 -0.10
N HIS A 14 -2.32 10.15 0.94
CA HIS A 14 -1.91 9.22 2.00
C HIS A 14 -1.71 7.78 1.50
N PHE A 15 -2.53 7.28 0.58
CA PHE A 15 -2.29 5.95 0.03
C PHE A 15 -1.00 5.89 -0.77
N SER A 16 -0.65 6.96 -1.49
CA SER A 16 0.61 7.03 -2.23
C SER A 16 1.81 7.05 -1.29
N GLU A 17 1.74 7.82 -0.20
CA GLU A 17 2.75 7.86 0.86
C GLU A 17 2.90 6.50 1.56
N MET A 18 1.79 5.88 1.98
CA MET A 18 1.82 4.55 2.62
C MET A 18 2.50 3.51 1.74
N ARG A 19 2.23 3.52 0.43
CA ARG A 19 2.90 2.62 -0.51
C ARG A 19 4.40 2.88 -0.55
N LEU A 20 4.84 4.13 -0.64
CA LEU A 20 6.27 4.47 -0.64
C LEU A 20 6.96 4.00 0.64
N LEU A 21 6.35 4.21 1.80
CA LEU A 21 6.88 3.77 3.09
C LEU A 21 7.03 2.24 3.16
N ILE A 22 6.01 1.50 2.71
CA ILE A 22 6.03 0.02 2.76
C ILE A 22 7.03 -0.55 1.76
N GLU A 23 7.07 -0.03 0.53
CA GLU A 23 8.04 -0.50 -0.47
C GLU A 23 9.48 -0.19 -0.02
N GLY A 24 9.70 0.96 0.63
CA GLY A 24 10.99 1.29 1.26
C GLY A 24 11.34 0.36 2.42
N ALA A 25 10.38 0.05 3.29
CA ALA A 25 10.59 -0.90 4.40
C ALA A 25 10.89 -2.31 3.90
N ILE A 26 10.24 -2.77 2.82
CA ILE A 26 10.54 -4.05 2.17
C ILE A 26 11.94 -4.04 1.57
N LEU A 27 12.33 -2.96 0.88
CA LEU A 27 13.65 -2.87 0.29
C LEU A 27 14.74 -2.98 1.35
N ILE A 28 14.63 -2.20 2.43
CA ILE A 28 15.56 -2.25 3.57
C ILE A 28 15.56 -3.65 4.19
N PHE A 29 14.37 -4.24 4.38
CA PHE A 29 14.26 -5.59 4.91
C PHE A 29 15.01 -6.59 4.01
N GLU A 30 14.76 -6.60 2.69
CA GLU A 30 15.39 -7.54 1.74
C GLU A 30 16.90 -7.35 1.64
N GLU A 31 17.40 -6.11 1.66
CA GLU A 31 18.83 -5.80 1.60
C GLU A 31 19.56 -6.19 2.90
N ASP A 32 18.99 -5.88 4.06
CA ASP A 32 19.68 -5.99 5.36
C ASP A 32 19.39 -7.31 6.10
N THR A 33 18.26 -7.98 5.86
CA THR A 33 17.97 -9.25 6.55
C THR A 33 18.78 -10.42 6.04
N GLY A 34 19.26 -10.40 4.79
CA GLY A 34 20.10 -11.49 4.27
C GLY A 34 21.34 -11.78 5.15
N PRO A 35 22.17 -10.78 5.46
CA PRO A 35 23.26 -10.91 6.43
C PRO A 35 22.82 -11.31 7.84
N LEU A 36 21.75 -10.70 8.36
CA LEU A 36 21.27 -10.97 9.72
C LEU A 36 20.70 -12.39 9.87
N PHE A 37 20.00 -12.89 8.85
CA PHE A 37 19.49 -14.25 8.80
C PHE A 37 20.63 -15.27 8.78
N ARG A 38 21.68 -15.02 7.99
CA ARG A 38 22.87 -15.88 7.97
C ARG A 38 23.55 -15.91 9.34
N LEU A 39 23.69 -14.76 10.00
CA LEU A 39 24.25 -14.68 11.35
C LEU A 39 23.40 -15.47 12.37
N ALA A 40 22.08 -15.30 12.34
CA ALA A 40 21.16 -16.04 13.21
C ALA A 40 21.24 -17.55 12.97
N ARG A 41 21.30 -17.97 11.70
CA ARG A 41 21.46 -19.37 11.31
C ARG A 41 22.77 -19.96 11.83
N ASP A 42 23.88 -19.27 11.61
CA ASP A 42 25.21 -19.74 12.00
C ASP A 42 25.35 -19.80 13.55
N ALA A 43 24.55 -19.03 14.28
CA ALA A 43 24.44 -19.06 15.74
C ALA A 43 23.32 -20.00 16.26
N GLU A 44 22.68 -20.79 15.40
CA GLU A 44 21.55 -21.68 15.71
C GLU A 44 20.37 -20.98 16.41
N GLN A 45 20.20 -19.67 16.15
CA GLN A 45 19.14 -18.84 16.72
C GLN A 45 17.83 -18.99 15.93
N HIS A 46 17.14 -20.11 16.15
CA HIS A 46 15.90 -20.44 15.45
C HIS A 46 14.78 -19.40 15.66
N GLU A 47 14.65 -18.83 16.86
CA GLU A 47 13.66 -17.80 17.15
C GLU A 47 13.90 -16.52 16.33
N ALA A 48 15.16 -16.09 16.20
CA ALA A 48 15.50 -14.92 15.39
C ALA A 48 15.22 -15.14 13.90
N MET A 49 15.51 -16.34 13.39
CA MET A 49 15.17 -16.71 12.00
C MET A 49 13.65 -16.69 11.77
N SER A 50 12.87 -17.23 12.72
CA SER A 50 11.40 -17.21 12.64
C SER A 50 10.86 -15.78 12.64
N ALA A 51 11.34 -14.95 13.58
CA ALA A 51 10.92 -13.56 13.67
C ALA A 51 11.22 -12.77 12.38
N MET A 52 12.37 -12.99 11.76
CA MET A 52 12.68 -12.38 10.46
C MET A 52 11.70 -12.82 9.38
N ASN A 53 11.41 -14.12 9.28
CA ASN A 53 10.43 -14.63 8.31
C ASN A 53 9.02 -14.03 8.53
N ASP A 54 8.60 -13.92 9.78
CA ASP A 54 7.30 -13.36 10.15
C ASP A 54 7.21 -11.86 9.80
N ILE A 55 8.27 -11.10 10.04
CA ILE A 55 8.36 -9.68 9.63
C ILE A 55 8.28 -9.56 8.10
N GLY A 56 9.04 -10.38 7.36
CA GLY A 56 9.00 -10.36 5.90
C GLY A 56 7.59 -10.67 5.35
N THR A 57 6.92 -11.65 5.97
CA THR A 57 5.54 -12.00 5.63
C THR A 57 4.58 -10.84 5.92
N ALA A 58 4.65 -10.24 7.10
CA ALA A 58 3.80 -9.11 7.48
C ALA A 58 4.00 -7.89 6.56
N LEU A 59 5.24 -7.58 6.18
CA LEU A 59 5.53 -6.50 5.23
C LEU A 59 4.93 -6.78 3.85
N TYR A 60 5.07 -8.02 3.37
CA TYR A 60 4.48 -8.42 2.09
C TYR A 60 2.95 -8.33 2.12
N GLU A 61 2.30 -8.84 3.17
CA GLU A 61 0.84 -8.74 3.33
C GLU A 61 0.37 -7.29 3.40
N PHE A 62 1.07 -6.45 4.17
CA PHE A 62 0.73 -5.03 4.30
C PHE A 62 0.80 -4.32 2.94
N ARG A 63 1.82 -4.62 2.12
CA ARG A 63 1.90 -4.14 0.74
C ARG A 63 0.68 -4.52 -0.09
N GLN A 64 0.18 -5.75 0.05
CA GLN A 64 -1.04 -6.18 -0.67
C GLN A 64 -2.28 -5.41 -0.21
N HIS A 65 -2.42 -5.16 1.10
CA HIS A 65 -3.53 -4.37 1.63
C HIS A 65 -3.52 -2.94 1.11
N VAL A 66 -2.36 -2.27 1.09
CA VAL A 66 -2.25 -0.91 0.55
C VAL A 66 -2.54 -0.88 -0.96
N LYS A 67 -2.08 -1.87 -1.73
CA LYS A 67 -2.43 -1.97 -3.16
C LYS A 67 -3.94 -2.09 -3.38
N LYS A 68 -4.62 -2.96 -2.61
CA LYS A 68 -6.08 -3.12 -2.69
C LYS A 68 -6.82 -1.81 -2.36
N LEU A 69 -6.35 -1.10 -1.35
CA LEU A 69 -6.95 0.16 -0.93
C LEU A 69 -6.76 1.27 -2.00
N GLN A 70 -5.57 1.34 -2.60
CA GLN A 70 -5.31 2.23 -3.74
C GLN A 70 -6.19 1.90 -4.96
N GLU A 71 -6.40 0.62 -5.25
CA GLU A 71 -7.27 0.20 -6.36
C GLU A 71 -8.74 0.56 -6.11
N ALA A 72 -9.23 0.35 -4.89
CA ALA A 72 -10.58 0.74 -4.50
C ALA A 72 -10.77 2.26 -4.62
N HIS A 73 -9.78 3.03 -4.19
CA HIS A 73 -9.81 4.49 -4.28
C HIS A 73 -9.84 4.98 -5.74
N ARG A 74 -8.97 4.45 -6.62
CA ARG A 74 -9.00 4.79 -8.06
C ARG A 74 -10.34 4.45 -8.73
N LYS A 75 -10.97 3.34 -8.34
CA LYS A 75 -12.30 2.97 -8.87
C LYS A 75 -13.37 3.98 -8.43
N GLU A 76 -13.30 4.44 -7.19
CA GLU A 76 -14.24 5.43 -6.67
C GLU A 76 -14.03 6.81 -7.32
N GLU A 77 -12.78 7.25 -7.54
CA GLU A 77 -12.49 8.46 -8.31
C GLU A 77 -13.07 8.39 -9.74
N GLN A 78 -12.94 7.26 -10.41
CA GLN A 78 -13.50 7.05 -11.76
C GLN A 78 -15.03 7.09 -11.75
N ARG A 79 -15.68 6.50 -10.73
CA ARG A 79 -17.13 6.53 -10.58
C ARG A 79 -17.64 7.95 -10.41
N GLN A 80 -17.00 8.75 -9.56
CA GLN A 80 -17.38 10.15 -9.32
C GLN A 80 -17.22 11.00 -10.58
N ARG A 81 -16.11 10.86 -11.31
CA ARG A 81 -15.90 11.54 -12.60
C ARG A 81 -16.90 11.12 -13.67
N GLY A 82 -17.29 9.84 -13.71
CA GLY A 82 -18.30 9.33 -14.64
C GLY A 82 -19.72 9.81 -14.34
N SER A 83 -20.06 10.03 -13.05
CA SER A 83 -21.35 10.57 -12.62
C SER A 83 -21.51 12.09 -12.82
N GLN A 84 -20.44 12.80 -13.16
CA GLN A 84 -20.44 14.26 -13.36
C GLN A 84 -20.68 14.70 -14.82
N ILE A 85 -20.89 13.76 -15.76
CA ILE A 85 -21.39 14.09 -17.10
C ILE A 85 -22.90 14.29 -17.00
N PRO A 86 -23.46 15.49 -17.19
CA PRO A 86 -24.90 15.70 -17.16
C PRO A 86 -25.53 15.03 -18.38
N ASP A 87 -26.67 14.38 -18.17
CA ASP A 87 -27.65 14.06 -19.22
C ASP A 87 -28.17 15.37 -19.83
N ASN A 88 -27.36 16.04 -20.66
CA ASN A 88 -27.82 17.15 -21.47
C ASN A 88 -27.32 16.98 -22.91
N TYR A 89 -27.84 15.93 -23.54
CA TYR A 89 -27.93 15.82 -24.99
C TYR A 89 -29.36 15.38 -25.33
N ASN A 90 -30.32 16.28 -25.14
CA ASN A 90 -31.61 16.22 -25.82
C ASN A 90 -32.19 17.64 -25.87
N GLU A 91 -31.75 18.42 -26.86
CA GLU A 91 -32.57 19.44 -27.50
C GLU A 91 -31.90 19.83 -28.83
N ASN A 92 -32.34 19.17 -29.90
CA ASN A 92 -32.69 19.73 -31.21
C ASN A 92 -33.11 18.61 -32.18
#